data_AF-A0A2H0UFY2-F1
#
_entry.id   AF-A0A2H0UFY2-F1
#
_cell.length_a   1.000
_cell.length_b   1.000
_cell.length_c   1.000
_cell.angle_alpha   90.00
_cell.angle_beta   90.00
_cell.angle_gamma   90.00
#
_symmetry.space_group_name_H-M   'P 1'
#
loop_
_entity.id
_entity.type
_entity.pdbx_description
1 polymer ?
#
loop_
_entity_poly.entity_id
_entity_poly.type
_entity_poly.pdbx_seq_one_letter_code
_entity_poly.pdbx_strand_id
1 'polypeptide(L)'
;PHFGPPVKFSFKLPFLREVYFAWKIPFPKKHTFNGQHHWEIGKRGYSVKKVRKVISKHFVVEKEFIPFENQYHRFYVLKRYEN
;
A
#
# COMPACT_ATOMS: atom_id res chain seq x y z
N PRO A 1 6.40 0.32 4.00
CA PRO A 1 5.47 -0.53 4.77
C PRO A 1 4.03 0.00 4.80
N HIS A 2 3.05 -0.90 4.75
CA HIS A 2 1.63 -0.63 4.87
C HIS A 2 1.00 -1.58 5.89
N PHE A 3 0.88 -1.09 7.12
CA PHE A 3 0.29 -1.78 8.23
C PHE A 3 -1.24 -1.92 8.08
N GLY A 4 -1.75 -3.05 8.54
CA GLY A 4 -3.17 -3.41 8.46
C GLY A 4 -3.29 -4.90 8.14
N PRO A 5 -3.98 -5.68 9.00
CA PRO A 5 -4.26 -7.09 8.74
C PRO A 5 -4.91 -7.25 7.36
N PRO A 6 -4.35 -8.06 6.45
CA PRO A 6 -4.95 -8.31 5.17
C PRO A 6 -6.01 -9.41 5.26
N VAL A 7 -7.08 -9.27 4.49
CA VAL A 7 -7.94 -10.39 4.08
C VAL A 7 -7.57 -10.70 2.64
N LYS A 8 -7.28 -11.96 2.35
CA LYS A 8 -6.87 -12.45 1.03
C LYS A 8 -7.78 -13.60 0.60
N PHE A 9 -8.18 -13.57 -0.65
CA PHE A 9 -8.88 -14.67 -1.32
C PHE A 9 -8.22 -14.89 -2.68
N SER A 10 -7.93 -16.14 -3.02
CA SER A 10 -7.61 -16.51 -4.40
C SER A 10 -8.34 -17.77 -4.81
N PHE A 11 -8.67 -17.85 -6.08
CA PHE A 11 -9.36 -18.98 -6.66
C PHE A 11 -8.83 -19.25 -8.06
N LYS A 12 -8.42 -20.51 -8.28
CA LYS A 12 -7.86 -20.99 -9.53
C LYS A 12 -8.63 -22.19 -10.02
N LEU A 13 -9.15 -22.07 -11.25
CA LEU A 13 -9.63 -23.20 -12.02
C LEU A 13 -8.60 -23.59 -13.10
N PRO A 14 -8.53 -24.87 -13.50
CA PRO A 14 -7.75 -25.28 -14.66
C PRO A 14 -8.09 -24.44 -15.89
N PHE A 15 -7.06 -24.13 -16.70
CA PHE A 15 -7.17 -23.38 -17.98
C PHE A 15 -7.66 -21.91 -17.90
N LEU A 16 -8.05 -21.41 -16.73
CA LEU A 16 -8.44 -20.01 -16.52
C LEU A 16 -7.37 -19.23 -15.76
N ARG A 17 -7.37 -17.89 -15.87
CA ARG A 17 -6.50 -17.03 -15.05
C ARG A 17 -6.93 -17.13 -13.58
N GLU A 18 -5.96 -17.08 -12.67
CA GLU A 18 -6.26 -17.01 -11.23
C GLU A 18 -6.93 -15.67 -10.92
N VAL A 19 -7.99 -15.71 -10.12
CA VAL A 19 -8.63 -14.51 -9.59
C VAL A 19 -8.16 -14.33 -8.15
N TYR A 20 -7.66 -13.14 -7.85
CA TYR A 20 -7.19 -12.78 -6.52
C TYR A 20 -7.84 -11.48 -6.05
N PHE A 21 -8.27 -11.46 -4.80
CA PHE A 21 -8.77 -10.28 -4.10
C PHE A 21 -8.03 -10.13 -2.78
N ALA A 22 -7.59 -8.92 -2.49
CA ALA A 22 -7.04 -8.60 -1.19
C ALA A 22 -7.47 -7.19 -0.76
N TRP A 23 -7.85 -7.07 0.50
CA TRP A 23 -8.11 -5.78 1.14
C TRP A 23 -7.52 -5.76 2.54
N LYS A 24 -7.38 -4.56 3.10
CA LYS A 24 -6.87 -4.37 4.46
C LYS A 24 -7.98 -3.95 5.39
N ILE A 25 -7.99 -4.54 6.57
CA ILE A 25 -8.84 -4.10 7.67
C ILE A 25 -8.22 -2.81 8.24
N PRO A 26 -8.97 -1.69 8.32
CA PRO A 26 -8.47 -0.46 8.94
C PRO A 26 -8.07 -0.72 10.40
N PHE A 27 -6.78 -0.52 10.70
CA PHE A 27 -6.26 -0.74 12.05
C PHE A 27 -5.29 0.39 12.44
N PRO A 28 -5.80 1.58 12.79
CA PRO A 28 -5.01 2.79 13.01
C PRO A 28 -4.31 2.78 14.37
N LYS A 29 -3.43 1.79 14.57
CA LYS A 29 -2.53 1.70 15.72
C LYS A 29 -1.62 2.93 15.74
N LYS A 30 -1.34 3.48 16.93
CA LYS A 30 -0.34 4.54 17.11
C LYS A 30 1.02 4.03 16.60
N HIS A 31 1.72 4.84 15.81
CA HIS A 31 3.07 4.50 15.38
C HIS A 31 4.06 4.78 16.52
N THR A 32 4.95 3.82 16.77
CA THR A 32 6.08 3.92 17.69
C THR A 32 7.32 3.54 16.89
N PHE A 33 8.30 4.44 16.85
CA PHE A 33 9.56 4.17 16.17
C PHE A 33 10.34 3.10 16.93
N ASN A 34 10.83 2.09 16.21
CA ASN A 34 11.56 0.96 16.77
C ASN A 34 13.01 0.86 16.24
N GLY A 35 13.56 1.95 15.70
CA GLY A 35 14.90 2.00 15.12
C GLY A 35 14.97 1.71 13.62
N GLN A 36 13.89 1.27 12.97
CA GLN A 36 13.89 0.95 11.53
C GLN A 36 12.96 1.84 10.71
N HIS A 37 11.66 1.83 11.02
CA HIS A 37 10.66 2.53 10.22
C HIS A 37 10.15 3.78 10.94
N HIS A 38 10.50 4.97 10.46
CA HIS A 38 10.03 6.25 11.02
C HIS A 38 8.51 6.48 10.89
N TRP A 39 7.88 5.77 9.96
CA TRP A 39 6.44 5.81 9.73
C TRP A 39 6.00 4.55 8.97
N GLU A 40 4.72 4.20 9.07
CA GLU A 40 4.12 3.12 8.28
C GLU A 40 2.72 3.51 7.85
N ILE A 41 2.38 3.26 6.58
CA ILE A 41 1.05 3.54 6.04
C ILE A 41 0.01 2.71 6.81
N GLY A 42 -1.17 3.26 7.06
CA GLY A 42 -2.26 2.58 7.75
C GLY A 42 -2.23 2.74 9.28
N LYS A 43 -1.08 3.17 9.85
CA LYS A 43 -1.01 3.59 11.26
C LYS A 43 -1.62 4.99 11.45
N ARG A 44 -1.96 5.33 12.70
CA ARG A 44 -2.58 6.62 13.05
C ARG A 44 -1.69 7.77 12.58
N GLY A 45 -2.29 8.72 11.87
CA GLY A 45 -1.58 9.88 11.32
C GLY A 45 -0.81 9.61 10.01
N TYR A 46 -0.82 8.38 9.48
CA TYR A 46 -0.14 7.97 8.26
C TYR A 46 -1.12 7.24 7.30
N SER A 47 -2.21 7.90 6.93
CA SER A 47 -3.16 7.34 5.98
C SER A 47 -2.59 7.28 4.56
N VAL A 48 -3.12 6.37 3.73
CA VAL A 48 -2.78 6.28 2.29
C VAL A 48 -2.96 7.63 1.61
N LYS A 49 -4.08 8.32 1.90
CA LYS A 49 -4.38 9.66 1.38
C LYS A 49 -3.31 10.70 1.75
N LYS A 50 -2.83 10.68 3.00
CA LYS A 50 -1.79 11.60 3.46
C LYS A 50 -0.49 11.37 2.68
N VAL A 51 -0.06 10.12 2.58
CA VAL A 51 1.19 9.75 1.88
C VAL A 51 1.08 10.10 0.40
N ARG A 52 -0.03 9.75 -0.25
CA ARG A 52 -0.29 10.14 -1.65
C ARG A 52 -0.24 11.66 -1.82
N LYS A 53 -0.87 12.43 -0.93
CA LYS A 53 -0.83 13.91 -0.98
C LYS A 53 0.60 14.44 -0.88
N VAL A 54 1.46 13.85 -0.05
CA VAL A 54 2.87 14.27 0.08
C VAL A 54 3.66 13.94 -1.19
N ILE A 55 3.55 12.70 -1.69
CA ILE A 55 4.21 12.26 -2.92
C ILE A 55 3.81 13.15 -4.11
N SER A 56 2.51 13.43 -4.24
CA SER A 56 1.96 14.24 -5.33
C SER A 56 2.37 15.71 -5.31
N LYS A 57 3.09 16.18 -4.28
CA LYS A 57 3.72 17.51 -4.32
C LYS A 57 5.00 17.53 -5.16
N HIS A 58 5.59 16.36 -5.41
CA HIS A 58 6.92 16.24 -6.01
C HIS A 58 6.92 15.36 -7.27
N PHE A 59 5.93 14.48 -7.43
CA PHE A 59 5.84 13.54 -8.54
C PHE A 59 4.39 13.35 -9.01
N VAL A 60 4.23 12.94 -10.27
CA VAL A 60 2.98 12.35 -10.76
C VAL A 60 2.93 10.88 -10.35
N VAL A 61 1.84 10.45 -9.71
CA VAL A 61 1.64 9.04 -9.33
C VAL A 61 0.95 8.33 -10.49
N GLU A 62 1.70 7.59 -11.30
CA GLU A 62 1.16 6.86 -12.46
C GLU A 62 0.43 5.59 -12.05
N LYS A 63 0.99 4.87 -11.08
CA LYS A 63 0.41 3.62 -10.58
C LYS A 63 0.59 3.51 -9.07
N GLU A 64 -0.43 2.96 -8.42
CA GLU A 64 -0.42 2.65 -7.00
C GLU A 64 -1.01 1.25 -6.81
N PHE A 65 -0.28 0.35 -6.15
CA PHE A 65 -0.74 -1.02 -5.96
C PHE A 65 -0.12 -1.70 -4.74
N ILE A 66 -0.74 -2.81 -4.33
CA ILE A 66 -0.25 -3.71 -3.29
C ILE A 66 -0.20 -5.11 -3.93
N PRO A 67 0.97 -5.74 -4.08
CA PRO A 67 1.08 -7.10 -4.62
C PRO A 67 0.28 -8.08 -3.77
N PHE A 68 -0.46 -9.00 -4.41
CA PHE A 68 -1.27 -9.98 -3.70
C PHE A 68 -0.43 -10.81 -2.72
N GLU A 69 0.78 -11.19 -3.14
CA GLU A 69 1.76 -12.00 -2.42
C GLU A 69 2.29 -11.27 -1.19
N ASN A 70 2.45 -9.94 -1.27
CA ASN A 70 3.04 -9.13 -0.21
C ASN A 70 2.16 -7.93 0.15
N GLN A 71 1.19 -8.19 1.02
CA GLN A 71 0.29 -7.15 1.51
C GLN A 71 0.95 -6.15 2.45
N TYR A 72 2.19 -6.38 2.91
CA TYR A 72 2.89 -5.43 3.78
C TYR A 72 3.51 -4.26 3.01
N HIS A 73 3.64 -4.36 1.69
CA HIS A 73 4.24 -3.33 0.86
C HIS A 73 3.23 -2.70 -0.09
N ARG A 74 3.17 -1.37 -0.07
CA ARG A 74 2.46 -0.57 -1.07
C ARG A 74 3.50 0.07 -1.97
N PHE A 75 3.33 -0.08 -3.26
CA PHE A 75 4.22 0.47 -4.29
C PHE A 75 3.57 1.64 -4.98
N TYR A 76 4.41 2.60 -5.36
CA TYR A 76 4.06 3.76 -6.16
C TYR A 76 5.01 3.82 -7.35
N VAL A 77 4.47 3.86 -8.56
CA VAL A 77 5.23 4.18 -9.78
C VAL A 77 5.08 5.68 -9.99
N LEU A 78 6.21 6.38 -9.99
CA LEU A 78 6.28 7.83 -9.96
C LEU A 78 6.93 8.32 -11.24
N LYS A 79 6.29 9.28 -11.90
CA LYS A 79 6.87 10.05 -13.00
C LYS A 79 7.29 11.43 -12.48
N ARG A 80 8.49 11.87 -12.85
CA ARG A 80 8.95 13.24 -12.58
C ARG A 80 8.15 14.20 -13.46
N TYR A 81 7.84 15.39 -12.96
CA TYR A 81 7.30 16.45 -13.81
C TYR A 81 8.29 16.74 -14.95
N GLU A 82 7.82 16.60 -16.18
CA GLU A 82 8.52 17.14 -17.35
C GLU A 82 8.29 18.66 -17.30
N ASN A 83 9.39 19.41 -17.25
CA ASN A 83 9.37 20.87 -17.38
C ASN A 83 9.29 21.24 -18.85
#